data_AF-A0A947HW92-F1
#
_entry.id   AF-A0A947HW92-F1
#
_cell.length_a   1.000
_cell.length_b   1.000
_cell.length_c   1.000
_cell.angle_alpha   90.00
_cell.angle_beta   90.00
_cell.angle_gamma   90.00
#
_symmetry.space_group_name_H-M   'P 1'
#
loop_
_entity.id
_entity.type
_entity.pdbx_description
1 polymer ?
#
loop_
_entity_poly.entity_id
_entity_poly.type
_entity_poly.pdbx_seq_one_letter_code
_entity_poly.pdbx_strand_id
1 'polypeptide(L)'
;LLHPITPFITEELWQVVAPVAGRKAAGSDDSIVLAPYPQAELGRVCAESDAWVAKLKGIVGTTRNLRSEMSLSPAERVPLLTTGDADFIRQAAPILQALGKLSEVQLLDDAAFAAATQMAPVAVHGEARLALRVEIDVEAEKARLGKEITRLQGEIAKAQAKLGNESFVARAPAAVVEQEKARVADFAATLERLQGQLQRLA
;
A
#
# COMPACT_ATOMS: atom_id res chain seq x y z
N LEU A 1 18.15 1.76 -29.66
CA LEU A 1 17.27 0.58 -29.84
C LEU A 1 15.87 0.98 -30.34
N LEU A 2 15.16 1.89 -29.67
CA LEU A 2 13.78 2.25 -30.04
C LEU A 2 13.66 3.19 -31.25
N HIS A 3 14.73 3.89 -31.62
CA HIS A 3 14.71 4.93 -32.66
C HIS A 3 14.13 4.52 -34.03
N PRO A 4 14.39 3.31 -34.57
CA PRO A 4 13.75 2.87 -35.82
C PRO A 4 12.22 2.78 -35.78
N ILE A 5 11.62 2.75 -34.57
CA ILE A 5 10.18 2.61 -34.37
C ILE A 5 9.55 3.97 -33.98
N THR A 6 10.23 4.75 -33.14
CA THR A 6 9.72 6.03 -32.62
C THR A 6 10.71 7.18 -32.84
N PRO A 7 11.00 7.56 -34.11
CA PRO A 7 12.16 8.38 -34.44
C PRO A 7 12.13 9.79 -33.85
N PHE A 8 10.99 10.46 -33.89
CA PHE A 8 10.90 11.87 -33.46
C PHE A 8 11.11 12.04 -31.95
N ILE A 9 10.42 11.24 -31.12
CA ILE A 9 10.54 11.34 -29.66
C ILE A 9 11.91 10.86 -29.17
N THR A 10 12.47 9.83 -29.80
CA THR A 10 13.80 9.32 -29.41
C THR A 10 14.90 10.27 -29.84
N GLU A 11 14.75 10.99 -30.96
CA GLU A 11 15.64 12.09 -31.34
C GLU A 11 15.60 13.20 -30.28
N GLU A 12 14.41 13.72 -29.95
CA GLU A 12 14.25 14.79 -28.95
C GLU A 12 14.89 14.42 -27.59
N LEU A 13 14.62 13.22 -27.09
CA LEU A 13 15.21 12.73 -25.84
C LEU A 13 16.73 12.56 -25.94
N TRP A 14 17.24 12.07 -27.08
CA TRP A 14 18.66 11.86 -27.28
C TRP A 14 19.44 13.17 -27.33
N GLN A 15 18.88 14.23 -27.91
CA GLN A 15 19.48 15.57 -27.91
C GLN A 15 19.74 16.10 -26.49
N VAL A 16 18.88 15.75 -25.52
CA VAL A 16 19.03 16.14 -24.11
C VAL A 16 19.98 15.21 -23.35
N VAL A 17 19.86 13.90 -23.55
CA VAL A 17 20.57 12.89 -22.74
C VAL A 17 21.99 12.62 -23.24
N ALA A 18 22.24 12.66 -24.55
CA ALA A 18 23.53 12.31 -25.13
C ALA A 18 24.69 13.20 -24.66
N PRO A 19 24.53 14.53 -24.47
CA PRO A 19 25.57 15.37 -23.89
C PRO A 19 25.91 14.98 -22.45
N VAL A 20 24.90 14.74 -21.61
CA VAL A 20 25.09 14.32 -20.20
C VAL A 20 25.77 12.96 -20.12
N ALA A 21 25.45 12.06 -21.06
CA ALA A 21 26.04 10.73 -21.15
C ALA A 21 27.43 10.71 -21.83
N GLY A 22 27.98 11.87 -22.22
CA GLY A 22 29.28 11.95 -22.93
C GLY A 22 29.27 11.28 -24.30
N ARG A 23 28.09 11.11 -24.91
CA ARG A 23 27.91 10.48 -26.23
C ARG A 23 27.88 11.49 -27.38
N LYS A 24 27.76 12.78 -27.05
CA LYS A 24 27.69 13.90 -27.99
C LYS A 24 28.28 15.16 -27.33
N ALA A 25 28.88 16.06 -28.11
CA ALA A 25 29.29 17.37 -27.60
C ALA A 25 28.08 18.29 -27.36
N ALA A 26 28.08 19.05 -26.26
CA ALA A 26 27.03 20.01 -25.98
C ALA A 26 26.95 21.07 -27.09
N GLY A 27 25.77 21.30 -27.66
CA GLY A 27 25.55 22.24 -28.76
C GLY A 27 25.97 21.74 -30.15
N SER A 28 26.36 20.46 -30.29
CA SER A 28 26.54 19.83 -31.60
C SER A 28 25.18 19.62 -32.31
N ASP A 29 25.19 19.49 -33.64
CA ASP A 29 24.03 19.15 -34.48
C ASP A 29 23.92 17.63 -34.78
N ASP A 30 24.74 16.79 -34.15
CA ASP A 30 24.67 15.33 -34.34
C ASP A 30 23.25 14.81 -34.07
N SER A 31 22.82 13.76 -34.79
CA SER A 31 21.51 13.13 -34.67
C SER A 31 21.64 11.66 -34.29
N ILE A 32 20.68 11.13 -33.52
CA ILE A 32 20.66 9.71 -33.13
C ILE A 32 20.55 8.78 -34.36
N VAL A 33 20.02 9.25 -35.49
CA VAL A 33 19.94 8.50 -36.75
C VAL A 33 21.32 8.01 -37.20
N LEU A 34 22.35 8.83 -36.97
CA LEU A 34 23.74 8.55 -37.38
C LEU A 34 24.57 7.90 -36.26
N ALA A 35 24.00 7.73 -35.07
CA ALA A 35 24.71 7.16 -33.94
C ALA A 35 25.00 5.67 -34.17
N PRO A 36 26.16 5.15 -33.69
CA PRO A 36 26.46 3.73 -33.75
C PRO A 36 25.37 2.90 -33.09
N TYR A 37 24.98 1.80 -33.74
CA TYR A 37 24.03 0.88 -33.15
C TYR A 37 24.62 0.26 -31.87
N PRO A 38 23.86 0.18 -30.75
CA PRO A 38 24.38 -0.37 -29.50
C PRO A 38 24.86 -1.81 -29.66
N GLN A 39 26.04 -2.10 -29.15
CA GLN A 39 26.60 -3.46 -29.11
C GLN A 39 26.54 -4.00 -27.69
N ALA A 40 26.24 -5.29 -27.57
CA ALA A 40 26.16 -5.95 -26.27
C ALA A 40 27.56 -6.13 -25.68
N GLU A 41 27.80 -5.53 -24.51
CA GLU A 41 29.01 -5.77 -23.73
C GLU A 41 28.78 -6.93 -22.77
N LEU A 42 28.91 -8.17 -23.25
CA LEU A 42 28.58 -9.37 -22.47
C LEU A 42 29.39 -9.51 -21.18
N GLY A 43 30.61 -8.93 -21.12
CA GLY A 43 31.41 -8.87 -19.89
C GLY A 43 30.82 -8.01 -18.77
N ARG A 44 29.80 -7.19 -19.06
CA ARG A 44 29.04 -6.43 -18.05
C ARG A 44 27.78 -7.14 -17.57
N VAL A 45 27.44 -8.28 -18.16
CA VAL A 45 26.34 -9.11 -17.67
C VAL A 45 26.77 -9.75 -16.36
N CYS A 46 26.01 -9.49 -15.30
CA CYS A 46 26.33 -9.95 -13.96
C CYS A 46 25.13 -10.66 -13.35
N ALA A 47 25.15 -11.99 -13.35
CA ALA A 47 24.09 -12.80 -12.79
C ALA A 47 23.85 -12.52 -11.30
N GLU A 48 24.90 -12.16 -10.55
CA GLU A 48 24.79 -11.78 -9.15
C GLU A 48 24.02 -10.46 -8.99
N SER A 49 24.31 -9.44 -9.80
CA SER A 49 23.56 -8.18 -9.80
C SER A 49 22.11 -8.39 -10.18
N ASP A 50 21.84 -9.25 -11.17
CA ASP A 50 20.48 -9.59 -11.59
C ASP A 50 19.71 -10.28 -10.45
N ALA A 51 20.33 -11.25 -9.78
CA ALA A 51 19.74 -11.93 -8.63
C ALA A 51 19.50 -10.97 -7.46
N TRP A 52 20.44 -10.06 -7.19
CA TRP A 52 20.31 -9.05 -6.15
C TRP A 52 19.13 -8.11 -6.43
N VAL A 53 19.00 -7.61 -7.66
CA VAL A 53 17.89 -6.75 -8.07
C VAL A 53 16.55 -7.51 -8.08
N ALA A 54 16.54 -8.79 -8.48
CA ALA A 54 15.35 -9.63 -8.44
C ALA A 54 14.85 -9.80 -7.00
N LYS A 55 15.75 -10.07 -6.05
CA LYS A 55 15.44 -10.17 -4.62
C LYS A 55 14.92 -8.85 -4.06
N LEU A 56 15.55 -7.72 -4.41
CA LEU A 56 15.07 -6.39 -4.03
C LEU A 56 13.65 -6.13 -4.54
N LYS A 57 13.38 -6.41 -5.82
CA LYS A 57 12.04 -6.26 -6.41
C LYS A 57 11.01 -7.14 -5.70
N GLY A 58 11.39 -8.37 -5.33
CA GLY A 58 10.57 -9.29 -4.56
C GLY A 58 10.14 -8.70 -3.23
N ILE A 59 11.10 -8.24 -2.42
CA ILE A 59 10.83 -7.63 -1.11
C ILE A 59 9.98 -6.37 -1.25
N VAL A 60 10.30 -5.46 -2.17
CA VAL A 60 9.50 -4.25 -2.43
C VAL A 60 8.06 -4.62 -2.82
N GLY A 61 7.89 -5.64 -3.66
CA GLY A 61 6.58 -6.15 -4.05
C GLY A 61 5.79 -6.66 -2.84
N THR A 62 6.41 -7.49 -2.00
CA THR A 62 5.79 -7.99 -0.76
C THR A 62 5.41 -6.84 0.18
N THR A 63 6.29 -5.85 0.36
CA THR A 63 5.99 -4.65 1.16
C THR A 63 4.80 -3.88 0.60
N ARG A 64 4.71 -3.68 -0.72
CA ARG A 64 3.58 -2.97 -1.34
C ARG A 64 2.28 -3.75 -1.23
N ASN A 65 2.32 -5.07 -1.34
CA ASN A 65 1.15 -5.92 -1.14
C ASN A 65 0.62 -5.80 0.30
N LEU A 66 1.50 -5.86 1.31
CA LEU A 66 1.14 -5.63 2.71
C LEU A 66 0.45 -4.25 2.90
N ARG A 67 0.97 -3.20 2.26
CA ARG A 67 0.34 -1.88 2.31
C ARG A 67 -1.09 -1.90 1.75
N SER A 68 -1.29 -2.57 0.62
CA SER A 68 -2.61 -2.69 -0.01
C SER A 68 -3.59 -3.49 0.83
N GLU A 69 -3.14 -4.59 1.44
CA GLU A 69 -3.96 -5.40 2.36
C GLU A 69 -4.39 -4.60 3.59
N MET A 70 -3.49 -3.76 4.11
CA MET A 70 -3.76 -2.86 5.23
C MET A 70 -4.48 -1.57 4.82
N SER A 71 -4.84 -1.41 3.54
CA SER A 71 -5.51 -0.22 2.99
C SER A 71 -4.80 1.11 3.31
N LEU A 72 -3.46 1.08 3.35
CA LEU A 72 -2.65 2.26 3.63
C LEU A 72 -2.63 3.23 2.45
N SER A 73 -2.67 4.53 2.74
CA SER A 73 -2.61 5.57 1.71
C SER A 73 -1.28 5.48 0.95
N PRO A 74 -1.26 5.63 -0.40
CA PRO A 74 -0.01 5.63 -1.16
C PRO A 74 1.00 6.72 -0.76
N ALA A 75 0.54 7.80 -0.12
CA ALA A 75 1.37 8.92 0.31
C ALA A 75 1.94 8.74 1.73
N GLU A 76 1.33 7.88 2.54
CA GLU A 76 1.67 7.69 3.95
C GLU A 76 2.96 6.89 4.11
N ARG A 77 3.86 7.36 4.99
CA ARG A 77 5.11 6.66 5.28
C ARG A 77 5.01 5.96 6.63
N VAL A 78 5.23 4.65 6.62
CA VAL A 78 5.18 3.80 7.82
C VAL A 78 6.50 3.04 8.00
N PRO A 79 6.90 2.72 9.24
CA PRO A 79 8.05 1.86 9.50
C PRO A 79 7.83 0.45 8.94
N LEU A 80 8.87 -0.11 8.33
CA LEU A 80 8.96 -1.55 8.07
C LEU A 80 9.74 -2.20 9.21
N LEU A 81 9.10 -3.12 9.91
CA LEU A 81 9.77 -4.06 10.81
C LEU A 81 10.15 -5.30 10.00
N THR A 82 11.37 -5.77 10.16
CA THR A 82 11.86 -6.95 9.44
C THR A 82 12.84 -7.76 10.27
N THR A 83 12.92 -9.05 9.99
CA THR A 83 13.93 -9.96 10.55
C THR A 83 14.32 -11.02 9.52
N GLY A 84 15.51 -11.61 9.67
CA GLY A 84 16.13 -12.49 8.69
C GLY A 84 16.89 -11.74 7.58
N ASP A 85 17.82 -12.43 6.91
CA ASP A 85 18.59 -11.91 5.77
C ASP A 85 19.22 -10.52 6.01
N ALA A 86 19.81 -10.39 7.20
CA ALA A 86 20.23 -9.13 7.79
C ALA A 86 21.15 -8.29 6.90
N ASP A 87 22.13 -8.93 6.26
CA ASP A 87 23.13 -8.24 5.44
C ASP A 87 22.51 -7.62 4.19
N PHE A 88 21.63 -8.37 3.51
CA PHE A 88 20.90 -7.85 2.35
C PHE A 88 19.97 -6.71 2.74
N ILE A 89 19.18 -6.88 3.81
CA ILE A 89 18.25 -5.85 4.29
C ILE A 89 19.00 -4.56 4.65
N ARG A 90 20.13 -4.64 5.35
CA ARG A 90 20.93 -3.46 5.69
C ARG A 90 21.43 -2.72 4.45
N GLN A 91 21.90 -3.45 3.43
CA GLN A 91 22.34 -2.84 2.17
C GLN A 91 21.17 -2.25 1.37
N ALA A 92 20.03 -2.94 1.34
CA ALA A 92 18.86 -2.55 0.58
C ALA A 92 18.01 -1.47 1.26
N ALA A 93 18.19 -1.22 2.56
CA ALA A 93 17.32 -0.36 3.38
C ALA A 93 17.03 1.02 2.76
N PRO A 94 18.01 1.79 2.25
CA PRO A 94 17.72 3.10 1.64
C PRO A 94 16.81 2.99 0.40
N ILE A 95 16.99 1.93 -0.38
CA ILE A 95 16.21 1.67 -1.59
C ILE A 95 14.81 1.16 -1.24
N LEU A 96 14.71 0.29 -0.24
CA LEU A 96 13.44 -0.18 0.31
C LEU A 96 12.61 1.00 0.85
N GLN A 97 13.24 1.95 1.56
CA GLN A 97 12.55 3.15 2.04
C GLN A 97 11.98 3.98 0.89
N ALA A 98 12.78 4.22 -0.14
CA ALA A 98 12.37 5.00 -1.30
C ALA A 98 11.25 4.31 -2.10
N LEU A 99 11.42 3.03 -2.43
CA LEU A 99 10.50 2.29 -3.30
C LEU A 99 9.26 1.76 -2.58
N GLY A 100 9.36 1.47 -1.29
CA GLY A 100 8.26 0.98 -0.44
C GLY A 100 7.44 2.08 0.23
N LYS A 101 7.81 3.37 0.05
CA LYS A 101 7.22 4.51 0.77
C LYS A 101 7.25 4.29 2.29
N LEU A 102 8.42 3.92 2.80
CA LEU A 102 8.61 3.69 4.23
C LEU A 102 9.20 4.93 4.88
N SER A 103 8.91 5.12 6.17
CA SER A 103 9.60 6.12 7.00
C SER A 103 10.97 5.62 7.41
N GLU A 104 11.06 4.32 7.73
CA GLU A 104 12.27 3.65 8.16
C GLU A 104 12.22 2.14 7.89
N VAL A 105 13.37 1.46 8.01
CA VAL A 105 13.49 -0.01 7.95
C VAL A 105 14.21 -0.45 9.21
N GLN A 106 13.51 -1.15 10.09
CA GLN A 106 14.02 -1.64 11.36
C GLN A 106 14.27 -3.14 11.27
N LEU A 107 15.55 -3.52 11.34
CA LEU A 107 15.94 -4.92 11.45
C LEU A 107 15.95 -5.33 12.93
N LEU A 108 15.11 -6.29 13.27
CA LEU A 108 14.92 -6.80 14.62
C LEU A 108 15.42 -8.25 14.71
N ASP A 109 15.78 -8.68 15.92
CA ASP A 109 15.90 -10.10 16.21
C ASP A 109 14.53 -10.80 16.22
N ASP A 110 14.53 -12.12 16.20
CA ASP A 110 13.32 -12.94 16.15
C ASP A 110 12.35 -12.67 17.30
N ALA A 111 12.86 -12.48 18.51
CA ALA A 111 12.04 -12.29 19.71
C ALA A 111 11.38 -10.89 19.70
N ALA A 112 12.16 -9.86 19.40
CA ALA A 112 11.69 -8.49 19.28
C ALA A 112 10.71 -8.33 18.11
N PHE A 113 10.98 -8.97 16.97
CA PHE A 113 10.06 -8.99 15.83
C PHE A 113 8.73 -9.64 16.20
N ALA A 114 8.76 -10.83 16.82
CA ALA A 114 7.55 -11.52 17.23
C ALA A 114 6.72 -10.69 18.23
N ALA A 115 7.37 -10.04 19.19
CA ALA A 115 6.71 -9.16 20.15
C ALA A 115 6.07 -7.93 19.48
N ALA A 116 6.77 -7.31 18.52
CA ALA A 116 6.29 -6.10 17.85
C ALA A 116 5.19 -6.36 16.81
N THR A 117 5.01 -7.61 16.37
CA THR A 117 4.11 -7.98 15.26
C THR A 117 2.94 -8.87 15.67
N GLN A 118 2.69 -9.06 16.96
CA GLN A 118 1.64 -9.95 17.48
C GLN A 118 0.25 -9.72 16.88
N MET A 119 -0.09 -8.47 16.54
CA MET A 119 -1.39 -8.09 15.97
C MET A 119 -1.28 -7.59 14.53
N ALA A 120 -0.09 -7.61 13.93
CA ALA A 120 0.16 -7.07 12.60
C ALA A 120 0.24 -8.22 11.56
N PRO A 121 -0.25 -8.01 10.33
CA PRO A 121 0.01 -8.93 9.24
C PRO A 121 1.52 -9.05 8.98
N VAL A 122 2.02 -10.30 8.97
CA VAL A 122 3.40 -10.62 8.65
C VAL A 122 3.44 -11.31 7.29
N ALA A 123 4.20 -10.76 6.35
CA ALA A 123 4.51 -11.44 5.10
C ALA A 123 5.92 -12.05 5.15
N VAL A 124 6.10 -13.15 4.43
CA VAL A 124 7.39 -13.85 4.33
C VAL A 124 7.89 -13.77 2.91
N HIS A 125 9.17 -13.44 2.73
CA HIS A 125 9.85 -13.43 1.44
C HIS A 125 11.24 -14.05 1.59
N GLY A 126 11.38 -15.31 1.18
CA GLY A 126 12.59 -16.09 1.43
C GLY A 126 12.83 -16.22 2.94
N GLU A 127 14.00 -15.80 3.41
CA GLU A 127 14.36 -15.79 4.83
C GLU A 127 13.87 -14.54 5.58
N ALA A 128 13.41 -13.51 4.86
CA ALA A 128 12.96 -12.27 5.46
C ALA A 128 11.48 -12.35 5.86
N ARG A 129 11.17 -11.93 7.09
CA ARG A 129 9.81 -11.67 7.57
C ARG A 129 9.58 -10.18 7.65
N LEU A 130 8.47 -9.71 7.13
CA LEU A 130 8.16 -8.30 6.90
C LEU A 130 6.83 -7.94 7.56
N ALA A 131 6.79 -6.86 8.32
CA ALA A 131 5.56 -6.32 8.88
C ALA A 131 5.60 -4.80 8.86
N LEU A 132 4.47 -4.17 8.59
CA LEU A 132 4.37 -2.72 8.64
C LEU A 132 3.85 -2.30 10.00
N ARG A 133 4.61 -1.43 10.67
CA ARG A 133 4.13 -0.81 11.90
C ARG A 133 3.27 0.37 11.52
N VAL A 134 1.97 0.22 11.66
CA VAL A 134 1.05 1.35 11.56
C VAL A 134 0.86 1.86 12.98
N GLU A 135 1.28 3.09 13.26
CA GLU A 135 0.76 3.79 14.42
C GLU A 135 -0.71 4.05 14.12
N ILE A 136 -1.57 3.14 14.58
CA ILE A 136 -2.98 3.46 14.67
C ILE A 136 -3.02 4.64 15.62
N ASP A 137 -3.37 5.82 15.12
CA ASP A 137 -3.80 6.91 15.99
C ASP A 137 -5.07 6.41 16.66
N VAL A 138 -4.89 5.77 17.82
CA VAL A 138 -5.96 5.12 18.57
C VAL A 138 -7.04 6.14 18.90
N GLU A 139 -6.67 7.41 19.09
CA GLU A 139 -7.63 8.49 19.35
C GLU A 139 -8.39 8.88 18.08
N ALA A 140 -7.74 9.00 16.93
CA ALA A 140 -8.42 9.25 15.65
C ALA A 140 -9.31 8.05 15.24
N GLU A 141 -8.86 6.83 15.48
CA GLU A 141 -9.62 5.61 15.16
C GLU A 141 -10.79 5.42 16.13
N LYS A 142 -10.61 5.68 17.43
CA LYS A 142 -11.71 5.79 18.41
C LYS A 142 -12.71 6.86 18.01
N ALA A 143 -12.25 8.03 17.56
CA ALA A 143 -13.11 9.12 17.11
C ALA A 143 -13.88 8.75 15.82
N ARG A 144 -13.23 8.07 14.86
CA ARG A 144 -13.85 7.59 13.63
C ARG A 144 -14.92 6.53 13.92
N LEU A 145 -14.56 5.50 14.70
CA LEU A 145 -15.49 4.45 15.13
C LEU A 145 -16.64 5.05 15.96
N GLY A 146 -16.36 6.00 16.87
CA GLY A 146 -17.38 6.69 17.67
C GLY A 146 -18.36 7.52 16.83
N LYS A 147 -17.88 8.22 15.79
CA LYS A 147 -18.75 8.94 14.83
C LYS A 147 -19.64 7.97 14.07
N GLU A 148 -19.08 6.86 13.61
CA GLU A 148 -19.83 5.85 12.85
C GLU A 148 -20.85 5.12 13.72
N ILE A 149 -20.50 4.79 14.97
CA ILE A 149 -21.43 4.23 15.97
C ILE A 149 -22.58 5.22 16.21
N THR A 150 -22.29 6.50 16.45
CA THR A 150 -23.32 7.54 16.65
C THR A 150 -24.23 7.66 15.42
N ARG A 151 -23.68 7.60 14.21
CA ARG A 151 -24.44 7.64 12.96
C ARG A 151 -25.39 6.44 12.85
N LEU A 152 -24.90 5.22 13.11
CA LEU A 152 -25.69 4.00 13.07
C LEU A 152 -26.77 3.98 14.16
N GLN A 153 -26.47 4.44 15.37
CA GLN A 153 -27.46 4.61 16.44
C GLN A 153 -28.58 5.57 16.02
N GLY A 154 -28.24 6.68 15.38
CA GLY A 154 -29.22 7.64 14.86
C GLY A 154 -30.11 7.05 13.76
N GLU A 155 -29.55 6.26 12.84
CA GLU A 155 -30.31 5.58 11.80
C GLU A 155 -31.23 4.48 12.36
N ILE A 156 -30.75 3.69 13.34
CA ILE A 156 -31.56 2.70 14.05
C ILE A 156 -32.73 3.38 14.77
N ALA A 157 -32.46 4.46 15.50
CA ALA A 157 -33.51 5.19 16.23
C ALA A 157 -34.59 5.74 15.30
N LYS A 158 -34.22 6.29 14.13
CA LYS A 158 -35.18 6.75 13.11
C LYS A 158 -36.02 5.60 12.57
N ALA A 159 -35.40 4.47 12.24
CA ALA A 159 -36.11 3.31 11.70
C ALA A 159 -37.05 2.68 12.74
N GLN A 160 -36.59 2.56 13.99
CA GLN A 160 -37.42 2.12 15.12
C GLN A 160 -38.58 3.08 15.40
N ALA A 161 -38.39 4.39 15.30
CA ALA A 161 -39.47 5.36 15.47
C ALA A 161 -40.56 5.23 14.39
N LYS A 162 -40.19 4.91 13.14
CA LYS A 162 -41.16 4.61 12.08
C LYS A 162 -41.91 3.30 12.37
N LEU A 163 -41.19 2.25 12.78
CA LEU A 163 -41.77 0.94 13.10
C LEU A 163 -42.62 0.96 14.38
N GLY A 164 -42.35 1.88 15.31
CA GLY A 164 -43.15 2.10 16.52
C GLY A 164 -44.39 2.96 16.30
N ASN A 165 -44.56 3.57 15.14
CA ASN A 165 -45.76 4.33 14.80
C ASN A 165 -46.83 3.38 14.27
N GLU A 166 -47.85 3.09 15.09
CA GLU A 166 -48.95 2.18 14.77
C GLU A 166 -49.68 2.56 13.47
N SER A 167 -49.79 3.87 13.16
CA SER A 167 -50.38 4.36 11.91
C SER A 167 -49.54 4.01 10.68
N PHE A 168 -48.20 3.99 10.82
CA PHE A 168 -47.28 3.59 9.77
C PHE A 168 -47.32 2.08 9.55
N VAL A 169 -47.31 1.28 10.62
CA VAL A 169 -47.39 -0.19 10.52
C VAL A 169 -48.74 -0.65 9.95
N ALA A 170 -49.83 0.06 10.28
CA ALA A 170 -51.17 -0.28 9.80
C ALA A 170 -51.45 0.17 8.35
N ARG A 171 -50.75 1.20 7.84
CA ARG A 171 -51.02 1.78 6.50
C ARG A 171 -49.91 1.55 5.48
N ALA A 172 -48.69 1.26 5.89
CA ALA A 172 -47.59 1.04 4.97
C ALA A 172 -47.66 -0.36 4.31
N PRO A 173 -47.23 -0.49 3.05
CA PRO A 173 -47.13 -1.80 2.40
C PRO A 173 -46.21 -2.74 3.18
N ALA A 174 -46.58 -4.03 3.27
CA ALA A 174 -45.81 -5.04 3.99
C ALA A 174 -44.32 -5.10 3.57
N ALA A 175 -44.04 -4.91 2.28
CA ALA A 175 -42.67 -4.85 1.76
C ALA A 175 -41.83 -3.72 2.38
N VAL A 176 -42.45 -2.56 2.66
CA VAL A 176 -41.76 -1.40 3.27
C VAL A 176 -41.51 -1.62 4.76
N VAL A 177 -42.46 -2.27 5.45
CA VAL A 177 -42.31 -2.63 6.88
C VAL A 177 -41.21 -3.67 7.06
N GLU A 178 -41.17 -4.71 6.21
CA GLU A 178 -40.11 -5.72 6.27
C GLU A 178 -38.75 -5.16 5.86
N GLN A 179 -38.69 -4.24 4.89
CA GLN A 179 -37.45 -3.55 4.54
C GLN A 179 -36.90 -2.72 5.71
N GLU A 180 -37.74 -1.97 6.42
CA GLU A 180 -37.30 -1.19 7.59
C GLU A 180 -36.88 -2.10 8.77
N LYS A 181 -37.54 -3.25 8.97
CA LYS A 181 -37.10 -4.25 9.96
C LYS A 181 -35.74 -4.86 9.60
N ALA A 182 -35.53 -5.26 8.35
CA ALA A 182 -34.26 -5.78 7.86
C ALA A 182 -33.15 -4.74 8.02
N ARG A 183 -33.43 -3.48 7.69
CA ARG A 183 -32.51 -2.36 7.86
C ARG A 183 -32.08 -2.15 9.32
N VAL A 184 -33.01 -2.27 10.28
CA VAL A 184 -32.68 -2.23 11.72
C VAL A 184 -31.77 -3.39 12.11
N ALA A 185 -32.06 -4.61 11.65
CA ALA A 185 -31.25 -5.78 11.95
C ALA A 185 -29.81 -5.66 11.40
N ASP A 186 -29.66 -5.24 10.15
CA ASP A 186 -28.35 -5.07 9.50
C ASP A 186 -27.51 -3.98 10.19
N PHE A 187 -28.14 -2.85 10.55
CA PHE A 187 -27.45 -1.79 11.29
C PHE A 187 -27.10 -2.20 12.72
N ALA A 188 -27.95 -2.98 13.39
CA ALA A 188 -27.67 -3.49 14.73
C ALA A 188 -26.47 -4.46 14.73
N ALA A 189 -26.44 -5.41 13.78
CA ALA A 189 -25.32 -6.34 13.63
C ALA A 189 -24.00 -5.61 13.30
N THR A 190 -24.07 -4.58 12.44
CA THR A 190 -22.90 -3.75 12.12
C THR A 190 -22.43 -2.94 13.33
N LEU A 191 -23.36 -2.38 14.11
CA LEU A 191 -23.06 -1.60 15.31
C LEU A 191 -22.39 -2.45 16.38
N GLU A 192 -22.88 -3.67 16.63
CA GLU A 192 -22.28 -4.60 17.59
C GLU A 192 -20.83 -4.94 17.21
N ARG A 193 -20.58 -5.19 15.92
CA ARG A 193 -19.22 -5.43 15.41
C ARG A 193 -18.30 -4.22 15.64
N LEU A 194 -18.78 -3.00 15.38
CA LEU A 194 -17.99 -1.78 15.56
C LEU A 194 -17.73 -1.48 17.06
N GLN A 195 -18.70 -1.75 17.93
CA GLN A 195 -18.52 -1.63 19.38
C GLN A 195 -17.49 -2.62 19.92
N GLY A 196 -17.49 -3.86 19.43
CA GLY A 196 -16.47 -4.85 19.77
C GLY A 196 -15.07 -4.44 19.28
N GLN A 197 -14.96 -3.80 18.12
CA GLN A 197 -13.70 -3.22 17.63
C GLN A 197 -13.23 -2.06 18.50
N LEU A 198 -14.12 -1.17 18.91
CA LEU A 198 -13.81 -0.05 19.80
C LEU A 198 -13.29 -0.54 21.17
N GLN A 199 -13.90 -1.60 21.74
CA GLN A 199 -13.47 -2.18 23.01
C GLN A 199 -12.08 -2.81 22.96
N ARG A 200 -11.67 -3.37 21.81
CA ARG A 200 -10.31 -3.92 21.64
C ARG A 200 -9.23 -2.84 21.54
N LEU A 201 -9.63 -1.61 21.22
CA LEU A 201 -8.76 -0.43 21.14
C LEU A 201 -8.73 0.36 22.46
N ALA A 202 -9.54 -0.02 23.46
CA ALA A 202 -9.69 0.66 24.74
C ALA A 202 -8.61 0.27 25.75
#